data_AF-A0A956TTY7-F1
#
_entry.id   AF-A0A956TTY7-F1
#
_cell.length_a   1.000
_cell.length_b   1.000
_cell.length_c   1.000
_cell.angle_alpha   90.00
_cell.angle_beta   90.00
_cell.angle_gamma   90.00
#
_symmetry.space_group_name_H-M   'P 1'
#
loop_
_entity.id
_entity.type
_entity.pdbx_description
1 polymer ?
#
loop_
_entity_poly.entity_id
_entity_poly.type
_entity_poly.pdbx_seq_one_letter_code
_entity_poly.pdbx_strand_id
1 'polypeptide(L)'
;MDSSMTMLQSTDELICDTAAFYPVAPKDFDDANINEVLIEDLMYKALLMHGVLSGREIAELICFPYQLINPLLMDLKSRQFVAHRTTATMGDFFYSLTDAGKQNAKDAKENSNYCGPAPVNFDDYVKSVALQSIRNESPTPDDVKAAFNDLVVEDEVLETVGPAIISGRGLFLFGEPGNGKTSIAERICRTFGDEIYIPKAIWAEGDIIQLYDPQTHEAVPMDHDNHFDERWVKIKRPTVMVGGELTMDALEIKYNETTKVSEAPLQMKANGGIFLIDDFGRQRVATDELLNRWIVPLEKQYDFLVLANGKKIQTPFDQLIIFSTNLNPADLVDDAFLRRIPYKIHVHNPDEPQFHNLFRFQADRMNMPYDQAMV
;
A
#
# COMPACT_ATOMS: atom_id res chain seq x y z
N MET A 1 48.30 11.51 31.25
CA MET A 1 47.38 11.06 32.32
C MET A 1 46.26 12.07 32.36
N ASP A 2 45.07 11.55 32.08
CA ASP A 2 43.72 12.12 32.18
C ASP A 2 43.37 13.45 31.50
N SER A 3 42.86 13.23 30.29
CA SER A 3 41.65 13.81 29.72
C SER A 3 40.46 13.81 30.69
N SER A 4 39.94 14.99 31.02
CA SER A 4 38.53 15.17 31.39
C SER A 4 38.19 16.65 31.52
N MET A 5 37.75 17.29 30.42
CA MET A 5 36.75 18.38 30.42
C MET A 5 36.53 18.91 28.99
N THR A 6 35.73 18.19 28.20
CA THR A 6 34.84 18.80 27.20
C THR A 6 33.79 17.77 26.81
N MET A 7 32.61 17.89 27.41
CA MET A 7 31.40 17.17 27.00
C MET A 7 30.34 18.22 26.70
N LEU A 8 29.64 17.99 25.59
CA LEU A 8 28.38 18.61 25.16
C LEU A 8 28.50 19.99 24.52
N GLN A 9 28.83 19.99 23.21
CA GLN A 9 28.23 20.88 22.22
C GLN A 9 28.55 20.38 20.81
N SER A 10 27.64 19.57 20.24
CA SER A 10 27.45 19.41 18.80
C SER A 10 26.12 18.68 18.55
N THR A 11 25.02 19.36 18.82
CA THR A 11 23.69 19.03 18.31
C THR A 11 23.25 20.18 17.44
N ASP A 12 23.78 20.21 16.23
CA ASP A 12 23.39 21.02 15.07
C ASP A 12 24.02 20.22 13.91
N GLU A 13 23.32 19.66 12.92
CA GLU A 13 22.12 20.06 12.21
C GLU A 13 21.33 18.80 11.83
N LEU A 14 20.08 18.66 12.31
CA LEU A 14 19.05 17.94 11.57
C LEU A 14 18.05 19.00 11.14
N ILE A 15 18.47 19.80 10.17
CA ILE A 15 17.52 20.60 9.39
C ILE A 15 16.64 19.56 8.71
N CYS A 16 15.37 19.57 9.09
CA CYS A 16 14.28 18.87 8.43
C CYS A 16 14.20 19.37 7.00
N ASP A 17 15.00 18.78 6.12
CA ASP A 17 14.83 18.91 4.68
C ASP A 17 13.86 17.79 4.31
N THR A 18 12.59 18.16 4.19
CA THR A 18 11.46 17.32 3.77
C THR A 18 11.62 16.92 2.31
N ALA A 19 12.66 16.15 1.99
CA ALA A 19 12.72 15.46 0.72
C ALA A 19 11.65 14.37 0.74
N ALA A 20 10.61 14.51 -0.09
CA ALA A 20 9.64 13.45 -0.31
C ALA A 20 10.39 12.16 -0.66
N PHE A 21 9.99 11.04 -0.05
CA PHE A 21 10.63 9.74 -0.30
C PHE A 21 10.70 9.47 -1.81
N TYR A 22 11.88 9.05 -2.27
CA TYR A 22 12.11 8.68 -3.66
C TYR A 22 12.93 7.38 -3.70
N PRO A 23 12.41 6.31 -4.32
CA PRO A 23 13.13 5.05 -4.37
C PRO A 23 14.22 5.09 -5.45
N VAL A 24 15.47 4.97 -5.00
CA VAL A 24 16.66 4.99 -5.88
C VAL A 24 17.07 3.58 -6.23
N ALA A 25 17.37 3.34 -7.51
CA ALA A 25 17.81 2.05 -8.02
C ALA A 25 19.05 1.56 -7.27
N PRO A 26 19.09 0.28 -6.88
CA PRO A 26 20.20 -0.24 -6.08
C PRO A 26 21.51 -0.25 -6.88
N LYS A 27 22.61 0.04 -6.19
CA LYS A 27 23.96 0.05 -6.79
C LYS A 27 24.62 -1.32 -6.83
N ASP A 28 24.21 -2.20 -5.92
CA ASP A 28 24.67 -3.58 -5.78
C ASP A 28 23.63 -4.42 -5.01
N PHE A 29 23.89 -5.70 -4.80
CA PHE A 29 22.96 -6.61 -4.12
C PHE A 29 22.87 -6.36 -2.61
N ASP A 30 23.92 -5.83 -1.99
CA ASP A 30 23.92 -5.47 -0.57
C ASP A 30 23.02 -4.25 -0.33
N ASP A 31 23.10 -3.24 -1.19
CA ASP A 31 22.23 -2.06 -1.23
C ASP A 31 20.77 -2.45 -1.54
N ALA A 32 20.56 -3.44 -2.42
CA ALA A 32 19.23 -3.98 -2.70
C ALA A 32 18.65 -4.83 -1.55
N ASN A 33 19.49 -5.23 -0.58
CA ASN A 33 19.19 -6.10 0.56
C ASN A 33 18.46 -7.41 0.15
N ILE A 34 18.88 -7.99 -0.97
CA ILE A 34 18.31 -9.23 -1.52
C ILE A 34 19.43 -10.16 -2.00
N ASN A 35 19.18 -11.47 -1.90
CA ASN A 35 20.14 -12.49 -2.29
C ASN A 35 20.21 -12.62 -3.82
N GLU A 36 21.42 -12.70 -4.37
CA GLU A 36 21.67 -12.96 -5.81
C GLU A 36 20.94 -14.19 -6.34
N VAL A 37 20.81 -15.26 -5.54
CA VAL A 37 20.11 -16.49 -5.92
C VAL A 37 18.65 -16.21 -6.27
N LEU A 38 17.99 -15.30 -5.55
CA LEU A 38 16.60 -14.91 -5.85
C LEU A 38 16.52 -14.24 -7.23
N ILE A 39 17.52 -13.44 -7.59
CA ILE A 39 17.59 -12.78 -8.90
C ILE A 39 17.91 -13.79 -10.01
N GLU A 40 18.86 -14.71 -9.79
CA GLU A 40 19.10 -15.83 -10.73
C GLU A 40 17.82 -16.64 -10.99
N ASP A 41 17.06 -16.97 -9.94
CA ASP A 41 15.79 -17.69 -10.04
C ASP A 41 14.75 -16.95 -10.90
N LEU A 42 14.64 -15.63 -10.75
CA LEU A 42 13.77 -14.80 -11.58
C LEU A 42 14.24 -14.76 -13.04
N MET A 43 15.55 -14.66 -13.28
CA MET A 43 16.14 -14.67 -14.62
C MET A 43 15.90 -16.02 -15.32
N TYR A 44 16.08 -17.14 -14.60
CA TYR A 44 15.77 -18.47 -15.09
C TYR A 44 14.29 -18.60 -15.46
N LYS A 45 13.39 -18.15 -14.59
CA LYS A 45 11.94 -18.19 -14.82
C LYS A 45 11.53 -17.33 -16.02
N ALA A 46 12.09 -16.12 -16.17
CA ALA A 46 11.85 -15.27 -17.33
C ALA A 46 12.28 -15.94 -18.64
N LEU A 47 13.50 -16.48 -18.68
CA LEU A 47 14.00 -17.20 -19.86
C LEU A 47 13.22 -18.50 -20.14
N LEU A 48 12.74 -19.19 -19.12
CA LEU A 48 11.90 -20.39 -19.30
C LEU A 48 10.54 -20.04 -19.92
N MET A 49 9.97 -18.90 -19.52
CA MET A 49 8.66 -18.44 -20.00
C MET A 49 8.73 -17.88 -21.43
N HIS A 50 9.75 -17.07 -21.73
CA HIS A 50 9.87 -16.37 -23.03
C HIS A 50 10.78 -17.09 -24.04
N GLY A 51 11.60 -18.05 -23.59
CA GLY A 51 12.50 -18.86 -24.42
C GLY A 51 13.83 -18.17 -24.75
N VAL A 52 13.77 -16.96 -25.33
CA VAL A 52 14.94 -16.16 -25.69
C VAL A 52 14.69 -14.70 -25.34
N LEU A 53 15.60 -14.10 -24.58
CA LEU A 53 15.55 -12.69 -24.18
C LEU A 53 16.96 -12.09 -24.19
N SER A 54 17.08 -10.81 -24.49
CA SER A 54 18.29 -10.03 -24.26
C SER A 54 18.49 -9.75 -22.77
N GLY A 55 19.71 -9.40 -22.35
CA GLY A 55 19.97 -9.06 -20.96
C GLY A 55 19.18 -7.83 -20.49
N ARG A 56 18.97 -6.86 -21.38
CA ARG A 56 18.11 -5.70 -21.13
C ARG A 56 16.64 -6.06 -20.97
N GLU A 57 16.10 -6.90 -21.84
CA GLU A 57 14.71 -7.38 -21.70
C GLU A 57 14.51 -8.15 -20.38
N ILE A 58 15.50 -8.96 -19.97
CA ILE A 58 15.46 -9.62 -18.65
C ILE A 58 15.43 -8.58 -17.53
N ALA A 59 16.35 -7.61 -17.56
CA ALA A 59 16.44 -6.54 -16.58
C ALA A 59 15.13 -5.73 -16.44
N GLU A 60 14.50 -5.40 -17.56
CA GLU A 60 13.20 -4.71 -17.62
C GLU A 60 12.08 -5.58 -17.02
N LEU A 61 11.99 -6.86 -17.41
CA LEU A 61 10.95 -7.79 -16.92
C LEU A 61 10.98 -7.98 -15.41
N ILE A 62 12.19 -8.03 -14.83
CA ILE A 62 12.37 -8.19 -13.38
C ILE A 62 12.66 -6.86 -12.69
N CYS A 63 12.53 -5.72 -13.39
CA CYS A 63 12.73 -4.38 -12.85
C CYS A 63 14.02 -4.22 -12.03
N PHE A 64 15.14 -4.76 -12.51
CA PHE A 64 16.42 -4.72 -11.80
C PHE A 64 17.52 -4.12 -12.69
N PRO A 65 18.47 -3.34 -12.15
CA PRO A 65 19.45 -2.63 -12.98
C PRO A 65 20.25 -3.55 -13.90
N TYR A 66 20.26 -3.24 -15.20
CA TYR A 66 21.01 -4.03 -16.21
C TYR A 66 22.50 -4.19 -15.85
N GLN A 67 23.10 -3.19 -15.20
CA GLN A 67 24.49 -3.23 -14.74
C GLN A 67 24.75 -4.35 -13.73
N LEU A 68 23.74 -4.79 -12.98
CA LEU A 68 23.79 -5.90 -12.03
C LEU A 68 23.37 -7.23 -12.67
N ILE A 69 22.43 -7.19 -13.63
CA ILE A 69 21.97 -8.38 -14.36
C ILE A 69 23.02 -8.92 -15.33
N ASN A 70 23.75 -8.04 -16.03
CA ASN A 70 24.71 -8.47 -17.04
C ASN A 70 25.88 -9.30 -16.47
N PRO A 71 26.53 -8.94 -15.36
CA PRO A 71 27.52 -9.80 -14.70
C PRO A 71 26.97 -11.17 -14.31
N LEU A 72 25.73 -11.26 -13.78
CA LEU A 72 25.09 -12.53 -13.46
C LEU A 72 24.88 -13.38 -14.72
N LEU A 73 24.41 -12.80 -15.82
CA LEU A 73 24.27 -13.53 -17.10
C LEU A 73 25.60 -14.07 -17.62
N MET A 74 26.69 -13.31 -17.45
CA MET A 74 28.04 -13.77 -17.81
C MET A 74 28.50 -14.93 -16.93
N ASP A 75 28.25 -14.87 -15.62
CA ASP A 75 28.54 -15.97 -14.69
C ASP A 75 27.72 -17.23 -15.03
N LEU A 76 26.40 -17.08 -15.18
CA LEU A 76 25.49 -18.15 -15.57
C LEU A 76 25.88 -18.81 -16.90
N LYS A 77 26.41 -18.02 -17.84
CA LYS A 77 26.97 -18.57 -19.08
C LYS A 77 28.25 -19.36 -18.82
N SER A 78 29.16 -18.83 -18.00
CA SER A 78 30.40 -19.53 -17.67
C SER A 78 30.12 -20.89 -17.04
N ARG A 79 29.10 -20.95 -16.17
CA ARG A 79 28.54 -22.16 -15.53
C ARG A 79 27.66 -23.01 -16.45
N GLN A 80 27.50 -22.64 -17.73
CA GLN A 80 26.73 -23.36 -18.74
C GLN A 80 25.22 -23.50 -18.45
N PHE A 81 24.62 -22.59 -17.67
CA PHE A 81 23.18 -22.54 -17.47
C PHE A 81 22.45 -21.75 -18.57
N VAL A 82 23.12 -20.75 -19.15
CA VAL A 82 22.61 -20.00 -20.31
C VAL A 82 23.59 -20.05 -21.47
N ALA A 83 23.09 -19.88 -22.68
CA ALA A 83 23.88 -19.79 -23.90
C ALA A 83 23.51 -18.53 -24.69
N HIS A 84 24.52 -17.92 -25.34
CA HIS A 84 24.28 -16.85 -26.32
C HIS A 84 23.71 -17.46 -27.60
N ARG A 85 22.68 -16.84 -28.15
CA ARG A 85 22.12 -17.17 -29.46
C ARG A 85 22.71 -16.27 -30.53
N THR A 86 22.55 -14.96 -30.35
CA THR A 86 22.98 -13.91 -31.28
C THR A 86 23.39 -12.67 -30.49
N THR A 87 24.05 -11.73 -31.15
CA THR A 87 24.28 -10.38 -30.62
C THR A 87 22.99 -9.58 -30.64
N ALA A 88 22.72 -8.86 -29.55
CA ALA A 88 21.67 -7.85 -29.48
C ALA A 88 22.28 -6.45 -29.71
N THR A 89 21.49 -5.39 -29.52
CA THR A 89 21.95 -4.01 -29.68
C THR A 89 22.89 -3.60 -28.54
N MET A 90 23.71 -2.56 -28.78
CA MET A 90 24.57 -1.93 -27.76
C MET A 90 25.51 -2.88 -27.00
N GLY A 91 25.96 -3.97 -27.62
CA GLY A 91 26.89 -4.92 -27.00
C GLY A 91 26.25 -5.92 -26.03
N ASP A 92 24.92 -6.02 -26.00
CA ASP A 92 24.17 -7.07 -25.31
C ASP A 92 24.05 -8.34 -26.18
N PHE A 93 23.52 -9.44 -25.64
CA PHE A 93 23.30 -10.70 -26.32
C PHE A 93 21.90 -11.24 -26.05
N PHE A 94 21.38 -12.04 -26.98
CA PHE A 94 20.21 -12.86 -26.71
C PHE A 94 20.63 -14.15 -25.99
N TYR A 95 20.04 -14.38 -24.83
CA TYR A 95 20.27 -15.53 -23.96
C TYR A 95 19.13 -16.55 -24.11
N SER A 96 19.47 -17.81 -23.93
CA SER A 96 18.49 -18.90 -23.79
C SER A 96 19.00 -19.93 -22.80
N LEU A 97 18.10 -20.64 -22.14
CA LEU A 97 18.47 -21.71 -21.22
C LEU A 97 19.12 -22.89 -21.97
N THR A 98 20.19 -23.43 -21.40
CA THR A 98 20.67 -24.78 -21.71
C THR A 98 19.76 -25.81 -21.05
N ASP A 99 19.99 -27.11 -21.26
CA ASP A 99 19.19 -28.13 -20.58
C ASP A 99 19.41 -28.12 -19.06
N ALA A 100 20.62 -27.80 -18.59
CA ALA A 100 20.90 -27.58 -17.17
C ALA A 100 20.16 -26.34 -16.65
N GLY A 101 20.18 -25.23 -17.39
CA GLY A 101 19.41 -24.02 -17.04
C GLY A 101 17.90 -24.26 -16.99
N LYS A 102 17.36 -25.06 -17.90
CA LYS A 102 15.94 -25.45 -17.87
C LYS A 102 15.59 -26.27 -16.64
N GLN A 103 16.51 -27.11 -16.15
CA GLN A 103 16.28 -27.85 -14.92
C GLN A 103 16.25 -26.90 -13.71
N ASN A 104 17.26 -26.04 -13.56
CA ASN A 104 17.25 -25.02 -12.49
C ASN A 104 16.00 -24.13 -12.56
N ALA A 105 15.57 -23.73 -13.75
CA ALA A 105 14.36 -22.93 -13.92
C ALA A 105 13.09 -23.65 -13.45
N LYS A 106 13.02 -24.99 -13.63
CA LYS A 106 11.92 -25.80 -13.10
C LYS A 106 12.01 -25.91 -11.58
N ASP A 107 13.20 -26.13 -11.02
CA ASP A 107 13.40 -26.22 -9.57
C ASP A 107 13.05 -24.87 -8.88
N ALA A 108 13.48 -23.75 -9.47
CA ALA A 108 13.12 -22.41 -9.02
C ALA A 108 11.61 -22.15 -9.08
N LYS A 109 10.94 -22.68 -10.11
CA LYS A 109 9.49 -22.61 -10.27
C LYS A 109 8.76 -23.50 -9.26
N GLU A 110 9.31 -24.67 -8.94
CA GLU A 110 8.81 -25.52 -7.86
C GLU A 110 8.92 -24.84 -6.51
N ASN A 111 9.90 -23.95 -6.28
CA ASN A 111 9.98 -23.16 -5.05
C ASN A 111 8.98 -22.00 -5.05
N SER A 112 8.86 -21.28 -6.17
CA SER A 112 7.86 -20.23 -6.37
C SER A 112 7.59 -19.97 -7.84
N ASN A 113 6.32 -19.96 -8.23
CA ASN A 113 5.87 -19.56 -9.57
C ASN A 113 5.91 -18.04 -9.78
N TYR A 114 6.32 -17.24 -8.80
CA TYR A 114 6.46 -15.79 -8.97
C TYR A 114 7.44 -15.48 -10.10
N CYS A 115 6.95 -14.71 -11.08
CA CYS A 115 7.69 -14.20 -12.22
C CYS A 115 7.22 -12.77 -12.48
N GLY A 116 8.13 -11.81 -12.34
CA GLY A 116 7.83 -10.39 -12.41
C GLY A 116 8.94 -9.56 -11.77
N PRO A 117 8.65 -8.31 -11.37
CA PRO A 117 9.58 -7.40 -10.72
C PRO A 117 10.29 -8.07 -9.53
N ALA A 118 11.60 -7.86 -9.39
CA ALA A 118 12.34 -8.32 -8.23
C ALA A 118 11.72 -7.71 -6.96
N PRO A 119 11.46 -8.53 -5.92
CA PRO A 119 10.85 -8.01 -4.71
C PRO A 119 11.82 -7.09 -3.95
N VAL A 120 11.25 -6.13 -3.24
CA VAL A 120 11.97 -5.23 -2.32
C VAL A 120 12.07 -5.90 -0.95
N ASN A 121 13.18 -5.74 -0.24
CA ASN A 121 13.31 -6.28 1.11
C ASN A 121 12.24 -5.71 2.06
N PHE A 122 11.72 -6.55 2.95
CA PHE A 122 10.72 -6.16 3.94
C PHE A 122 11.12 -4.94 4.79
N ASP A 123 12.38 -4.83 5.21
CA ASP A 123 12.85 -3.72 6.03
C ASP A 123 12.82 -2.39 5.27
N ASP A 124 13.10 -2.41 3.96
CA ASP A 124 13.07 -1.21 3.13
C ASP A 124 11.63 -0.77 2.83
N TYR A 125 10.70 -1.73 2.70
CA TYR A 125 9.27 -1.44 2.72
C TYR A 125 8.83 -0.75 4.03
N VAL A 126 9.22 -1.29 5.19
CA VAL A 126 8.89 -0.69 6.49
C VAL A 126 9.42 0.74 6.59
N LYS A 127 10.68 0.98 6.19
CA LYS A 127 11.27 2.32 6.15
C LYS A 127 10.50 3.24 5.21
N SER A 128 10.12 2.78 4.01
CA SER A 128 9.37 3.61 3.05
C SER A 128 8.00 4.04 3.56
N VAL A 129 7.30 3.18 4.33
CA VAL A 129 6.01 3.54 4.92
C VAL A 129 6.21 4.61 5.98
N ALA A 130 7.23 4.47 6.83
CA ALA A 130 7.55 5.46 7.85
C ALA A 130 7.89 6.84 7.25
N LEU A 131 8.65 6.89 6.16
CA LEU A 131 9.02 8.12 5.47
C LEU A 131 7.86 8.79 4.71
N GLN A 132 6.81 8.04 4.39
CA GLN A 132 5.64 8.50 3.64
C GLN A 132 4.36 8.51 4.50
N SER A 133 4.52 8.46 5.82
CA SER A 133 3.41 8.22 6.74
C SER A 133 2.29 9.23 6.57
N ILE A 134 1.04 8.75 6.58
CA ILE A 134 -0.16 9.60 6.50
C ILE A 134 -0.24 10.58 7.68
N ARG A 135 0.46 10.31 8.78
CA ARG A 135 0.53 11.19 9.97
C ARG A 135 1.51 12.34 9.83
N ASN A 136 2.43 12.25 8.88
CA ASN A 136 3.32 13.38 8.58
C ASN A 136 2.61 14.40 7.68
N GLU A 137 1.49 14.02 7.07
CA GLU A 137 0.61 14.96 6.38
C GLU A 137 -0.03 15.89 7.41
N SER A 138 -0.10 17.18 7.06
CA SER A 138 -0.79 18.18 7.88
C SER A 138 -1.82 18.92 7.02
N PRO A 139 -2.95 18.25 6.67
CA PRO A 139 -4.01 18.89 5.91
C PRO A 139 -4.50 20.16 6.62
N THR A 140 -4.57 21.26 5.88
CA THR A 140 -5.07 22.52 6.41
C THR A 140 -6.60 22.51 6.46
N PRO A 141 -7.24 23.37 7.27
CA PRO A 141 -8.69 23.53 7.24
C PRO A 141 -9.25 23.88 5.85
N ASP A 142 -8.46 24.56 5.02
CA ASP A 142 -8.85 24.90 3.65
C ASP A 142 -8.78 23.67 2.73
N ASP A 143 -7.82 22.75 2.93
CA ASP A 143 -7.76 21.48 2.22
C ASP A 143 -8.96 20.60 2.54
N VAL A 144 -9.36 20.55 3.83
CA VAL A 144 -10.58 19.85 4.26
C VAL A 144 -11.81 20.47 3.60
N LYS A 145 -11.97 21.80 3.62
CA LYS A 145 -13.10 22.46 2.94
C LYS A 145 -13.10 22.22 1.44
N ALA A 146 -11.93 22.25 0.80
CA ALA A 146 -11.79 21.99 -0.63
C ALA A 146 -12.19 20.55 -0.98
N ALA A 147 -11.76 19.56 -0.19
CA ALA A 147 -12.11 18.16 -0.40
C ALA A 147 -13.62 17.89 -0.29
N PHE A 148 -14.33 18.67 0.53
CA PHE A 148 -15.77 18.57 0.77
C PHE A 148 -16.61 19.54 -0.07
N ASN A 149 -16.01 20.30 -1.00
CA ASN A 149 -16.72 21.31 -1.79
C ASN A 149 -17.86 20.74 -2.66
N ASP A 150 -17.82 19.44 -2.95
CA ASP A 150 -18.77 18.71 -3.77
C ASP A 150 -19.85 17.98 -2.95
N LEU A 151 -19.89 18.23 -1.64
CA LEU A 151 -20.79 17.57 -0.71
C LEU A 151 -21.41 18.59 0.25
N VAL A 152 -22.74 18.57 0.35
CA VAL A 152 -23.46 19.34 1.36
C VAL A 152 -23.30 18.61 2.70
N VAL A 153 -22.46 19.15 3.58
CA VAL A 153 -22.22 18.64 4.94
C VAL A 153 -22.38 19.75 5.96
N GLU A 154 -22.76 19.37 7.18
CA GLU A 154 -22.84 20.29 8.32
C GLU A 154 -21.44 20.74 8.75
N ASP A 155 -21.32 22.02 9.15
CA ASP A 155 -20.07 22.57 9.67
C ASP A 155 -19.58 21.78 10.90
N GLU A 156 -20.49 21.28 11.74
CA GLU A 156 -20.17 20.44 12.91
C GLU A 156 -19.49 19.11 12.52
N VAL A 157 -19.90 18.51 11.39
CA VAL A 157 -19.26 17.31 10.86
C VAL A 157 -17.83 17.64 10.42
N LEU A 158 -17.63 18.75 9.71
CA LEU A 158 -16.30 19.20 9.28
C LEU A 158 -15.39 19.53 10.49
N GLU A 159 -15.92 20.18 11.51
CA GLU A 159 -15.21 20.50 12.76
C GLU A 159 -14.76 19.24 13.53
N THR A 160 -15.47 18.12 13.37
CA THR A 160 -15.12 16.85 14.01
C THR A 160 -14.20 15.99 13.14
N VAL A 161 -14.40 16.01 11.82
CA VAL A 161 -13.59 15.27 10.84
C VAL A 161 -12.16 15.82 10.77
N GLY A 162 -11.97 17.13 10.78
CA GLY A 162 -10.65 17.76 10.69
C GLY A 162 -9.63 17.25 11.73
N PRO A 163 -9.97 17.27 13.04
CA PRO A 163 -9.11 16.68 14.07
C PRO A 163 -8.85 15.19 13.90
N ALA A 164 -9.82 14.42 13.39
CA ALA A 164 -9.65 12.99 13.13
C ALA A 164 -8.60 12.75 12.03
N ILE A 165 -8.69 13.50 10.94
CA ILE A 165 -7.72 13.52 9.83
C ILE A 165 -6.32 13.82 10.35
N ILE A 166 -6.15 14.92 11.09
CA ILE A 166 -4.84 15.37 11.60
C ILE A 166 -4.25 14.34 12.58
N SER A 167 -5.08 13.71 13.41
CA SER A 167 -4.60 12.73 14.38
C SER A 167 -4.14 11.41 13.76
N GLY A 168 -4.57 11.10 12.52
CA GLY A 168 -4.37 9.80 11.88
C GLY A 168 -4.87 8.62 12.74
N ARG A 169 -5.92 8.82 13.55
CA ARG A 169 -6.55 7.80 14.40
C ARG A 169 -7.90 7.41 13.84
N GLY A 170 -8.30 6.16 14.09
CA GLY A 170 -9.56 5.64 13.56
C GLY A 170 -10.79 6.43 14.01
N LEU A 171 -11.82 6.43 13.15
CA LEU A 171 -13.09 7.10 13.40
C LEU A 171 -14.31 6.25 13.01
N PHE A 172 -15.43 6.46 13.69
CA PHE A 172 -16.74 5.97 13.27
C PHE A 172 -17.51 7.08 12.54
N LEU A 173 -18.07 6.75 11.38
CA LEU A 173 -19.18 7.46 10.77
C LEU A 173 -20.45 6.65 11.02
N PHE A 174 -21.39 7.17 11.80
CA PHE A 174 -22.61 6.44 12.14
C PHE A 174 -23.85 7.30 11.95
N GLY A 175 -24.99 6.68 11.64
CA GLY A 175 -26.24 7.39 11.36
C GLY A 175 -27.13 6.59 10.43
N GLU A 176 -28.30 7.11 10.09
CA GLU A 176 -29.27 6.38 9.27
C GLU A 176 -28.75 6.05 7.84
N PRO A 177 -29.28 5.00 7.20
CA PRO A 177 -28.94 4.69 5.81
C PRO A 177 -29.29 5.85 4.86
N GLY A 178 -28.42 6.13 3.89
CA GLY A 178 -28.66 7.17 2.89
C GLY A 178 -28.11 8.56 3.21
N ASN A 179 -27.53 8.77 4.40
CA ASN A 179 -27.01 10.09 4.83
C ASN A 179 -25.62 10.44 4.29
N GLY A 180 -25.11 9.72 3.29
CA GLY A 180 -23.83 10.04 2.67
C GLY A 180 -22.58 9.70 3.50
N LYS A 181 -22.64 8.77 4.45
CA LYS A 181 -21.47 8.30 5.22
C LYS A 181 -20.30 7.86 4.32
N THR A 182 -20.58 6.99 3.35
CA THR A 182 -19.60 6.54 2.36
C THR A 182 -19.07 7.72 1.56
N SER A 183 -19.94 8.67 1.20
CA SER A 183 -19.55 9.89 0.51
C SER A 183 -18.59 10.75 1.36
N ILE A 184 -18.88 10.95 2.65
CA ILE A 184 -17.98 11.65 3.58
C ILE A 184 -16.63 10.95 3.66
N ALA A 185 -16.61 9.62 3.84
CA ALA A 185 -15.38 8.84 3.91
C ALA A 185 -14.51 8.99 2.65
N GLU A 186 -15.11 8.97 1.47
CA GLU A 186 -14.39 9.23 0.20
C GLU A 186 -13.76 10.62 0.14
N ARG A 187 -14.39 11.66 0.72
CA ARG A 187 -13.83 13.03 0.72
C ARG A 187 -12.71 13.18 1.73
N ILE A 188 -12.82 12.48 2.87
CA ILE A 188 -11.69 12.34 3.80
C ILE A 188 -10.46 11.77 3.07
N CYS A 189 -10.64 10.91 2.07
CA CYS A 189 -9.52 10.41 1.28
C CYS A 189 -8.82 11.48 0.45
N ARG A 190 -9.55 12.50 0.00
CA ARG A 190 -9.02 13.58 -0.83
C ARG A 190 -8.27 14.66 -0.02
N THR A 191 -8.31 14.61 1.31
CA THR A 191 -7.65 15.63 2.14
C THR A 191 -6.16 15.38 2.34
N PHE A 192 -5.69 14.14 2.12
CA PHE A 192 -4.29 13.78 2.28
C PHE A 192 -3.54 13.92 0.96
N GLY A 193 -2.27 14.30 1.00
CA GLY A 193 -1.44 14.51 -0.20
C GLY A 193 -1.51 13.31 -1.15
N ASP A 194 -1.43 13.56 -2.46
CA ASP A 194 -2.06 12.65 -3.41
C ASP A 194 -1.29 11.36 -3.70
N GLU A 195 0.03 11.29 -3.47
CA GLU A 195 0.87 10.27 -4.13
C GLU A 195 1.97 9.70 -3.23
N ILE A 196 2.15 8.38 -3.30
CA ILE A 196 3.21 7.65 -2.57
C ILE A 196 3.83 6.57 -3.46
N TYR A 197 4.98 6.04 -3.04
CA TYR A 197 5.64 4.90 -3.64
C TYR A 197 5.42 3.64 -2.82
N ILE A 198 5.01 2.57 -3.47
CA ILE A 198 4.93 1.23 -2.88
C ILE A 198 5.70 0.22 -3.72
N PRO A 199 6.29 -0.82 -3.11
CA PRO A 199 6.93 -1.88 -3.86
C PRO A 199 5.88 -2.74 -4.57
N LYS A 200 6.22 -3.25 -5.76
CA LYS A 200 5.33 -4.17 -6.49
C LYS A 200 5.19 -5.51 -5.76
N ALA A 201 6.29 -6.01 -5.22
CA ALA A 201 6.35 -7.18 -4.35
C ALA A 201 7.40 -7.02 -3.26
N ILE A 202 7.24 -7.76 -2.17
CA ILE A 202 8.09 -7.71 -0.98
C ILE A 202 8.70 -9.09 -0.72
N TRP A 203 9.98 -9.11 -0.35
CA TRP A 203 10.69 -10.29 0.10
C TRP A 203 10.76 -10.28 1.62
N ALA A 204 10.12 -11.26 2.26
CA ALA A 204 10.08 -11.38 3.71
C ALA A 204 10.40 -12.82 4.12
N GLU A 205 11.55 -13.02 4.79
CA GLU A 205 11.91 -14.27 5.46
C GLU A 205 11.82 -15.55 4.58
N GLY A 206 12.02 -15.44 3.26
CA GLY A 206 11.92 -16.55 2.32
C GLY A 206 10.60 -16.64 1.55
N ASP A 207 9.68 -15.70 1.77
CA ASP A 207 8.39 -15.61 1.08
C ASP A 207 8.31 -14.35 0.21
N ILE A 208 7.62 -14.46 -0.93
CA ILE A 208 7.36 -13.34 -1.85
C ILE A 208 5.90 -12.93 -1.66
N ILE A 209 5.70 -11.70 -1.18
CA ILE A 209 4.38 -11.11 -0.92
C ILE A 209 4.09 -10.08 -2.01
N GLN A 210 3.06 -10.31 -2.82
CA GLN A 210 2.58 -9.32 -3.77
C GLN A 210 1.82 -8.22 -3.03
N LEU A 211 2.29 -6.98 -3.13
CA LEU A 211 1.66 -5.83 -2.49
C LEU A 211 0.87 -5.00 -3.49
N TYR A 212 1.51 -4.58 -4.59
CA TYR A 212 0.82 -3.81 -5.62
C TYR A 212 -0.23 -4.66 -6.30
N ASP A 213 -1.41 -4.08 -6.43
CA ASP A 213 -2.59 -4.68 -7.03
C ASP A 213 -3.31 -3.59 -7.81
N PRO A 214 -3.39 -3.68 -9.15
CA PRO A 214 -4.01 -2.66 -10.00
C PRO A 214 -5.53 -2.55 -9.83
N GLN A 215 -6.18 -3.50 -9.13
CA GLN A 215 -7.59 -3.36 -8.75
C GLN A 215 -7.76 -2.45 -7.53
N THR A 216 -6.73 -2.40 -6.67
CA THR A 216 -6.74 -1.66 -5.40
C THR A 216 -5.99 -0.33 -5.50
N HIS A 217 -4.94 -0.25 -6.31
CA HIS A 217 -4.03 0.89 -6.39
C HIS A 217 -4.11 1.56 -7.75
N GLU A 218 -4.23 2.89 -7.75
CA GLU A 218 -4.20 3.71 -8.96
C GLU A 218 -2.76 4.19 -9.23
N ALA A 219 -2.11 3.64 -10.25
CA ALA A 219 -0.75 4.06 -10.62
C ALA A 219 -0.75 5.47 -11.23
N VAL A 220 0.24 6.26 -10.81
CA VAL A 220 0.49 7.62 -11.33
C VAL A 220 1.60 7.52 -12.38
N PRO A 221 1.35 7.96 -13.63
CA PRO A 221 2.39 8.03 -14.65
C PRO A 221 3.56 8.91 -14.20
N MET A 222 4.78 8.46 -14.45
CA MET A 222 6.00 9.24 -14.21
C MET A 222 6.95 9.15 -15.38
N ASP A 223 7.67 10.24 -15.61
CA ASP A 223 8.89 10.20 -16.41
C ASP A 223 10.00 9.59 -15.54
N HIS A 224 10.36 8.35 -15.85
CA HIS A 224 11.45 7.67 -15.16
C HIS A 224 12.78 8.33 -15.54
N ASP A 225 13.50 8.84 -14.55
CA ASP A 225 14.93 9.10 -14.72
C ASP A 225 15.71 7.78 -14.59
N ASN A 226 16.99 7.79 -14.94
CA ASN A 226 17.82 6.58 -14.88
C ASN A 226 18.15 6.12 -13.46
N HIS A 227 17.72 6.85 -12.41
CA HIS A 227 17.99 6.54 -11.01
C HIS A 227 16.77 5.95 -10.29
N PHE A 228 15.58 5.95 -10.91
CA PHE A 228 14.38 5.38 -10.30
C PHE A 228 14.49 3.86 -10.14
N ASP A 229 14.12 3.35 -8.96
CA ASP A 229 13.99 1.91 -8.74
C ASP A 229 12.64 1.38 -9.27
N GLU A 230 12.68 0.72 -10.43
CA GLU A 230 11.48 0.19 -11.10
C GLU A 230 10.78 -0.96 -10.34
N ARG A 231 11.37 -1.49 -9.26
CA ARG A 231 10.67 -2.42 -8.35
C ARG A 231 9.51 -1.73 -7.60
N TRP A 232 9.56 -0.40 -7.54
CA TRP A 232 8.54 0.44 -6.95
C TRP A 232 7.57 0.97 -8.00
N VAL A 233 6.40 1.37 -7.55
CA VAL A 233 5.39 2.04 -8.35
C VAL A 233 4.89 3.24 -7.58
N LYS A 234 4.81 4.38 -8.26
CA LYS A 234 4.12 5.56 -7.74
C LYS A 234 2.63 5.38 -7.92
N ILE A 235 1.88 5.55 -6.85
CA ILE A 235 0.43 5.40 -6.82
C ILE A 235 -0.19 6.63 -6.19
N LYS A 236 -1.49 6.85 -6.42
CA LYS A 236 -2.25 7.70 -5.52
C LYS A 236 -2.32 7.05 -4.14
N ARG A 237 -2.39 7.84 -3.06
CA ARG A 237 -2.55 7.29 -1.70
C ARG A 237 -3.71 6.29 -1.68
N PRO A 238 -3.49 5.06 -1.19
CA PRO A 238 -4.45 3.99 -1.36
C PRO A 238 -5.72 4.27 -0.57
N THR A 239 -6.87 4.01 -1.19
CA THR A 239 -8.16 3.99 -0.51
C THR A 239 -8.75 2.60 -0.69
N VAL A 240 -8.62 1.77 0.34
CA VAL A 240 -9.18 0.41 0.33
C VAL A 240 -10.54 0.45 1.00
N MET A 241 -11.58 0.04 0.28
CA MET A 241 -12.95 -0.01 0.78
C MET A 241 -13.43 -1.46 0.79
N VAL A 242 -14.05 -1.88 1.89
CA VAL A 242 -14.67 -3.20 2.03
C VAL A 242 -16.03 -3.10 2.71
N GLY A 243 -16.99 -3.89 2.24
CA GLY A 243 -18.34 -3.97 2.80
C GLY A 243 -18.60 -5.23 3.61
N GLY A 244 -19.81 -5.78 3.47
CA GLY A 244 -20.27 -6.99 4.17
C GLY A 244 -19.53 -8.28 3.79
N GLU A 245 -18.76 -8.26 2.71
CA GLU A 245 -17.93 -9.36 2.21
C GLU A 245 -16.59 -9.52 2.92
N LEU A 246 -16.25 -8.60 3.85
CA LEU A 246 -15.03 -8.70 4.64
C LEU A 246 -14.98 -10.01 5.45
N THR A 247 -13.87 -10.74 5.31
CA THR A 247 -13.57 -11.97 6.06
C THR A 247 -12.29 -11.81 6.87
N MET A 248 -12.11 -12.62 7.93
CA MET A 248 -10.86 -12.65 8.70
C MET A 248 -9.66 -13.02 7.83
N ASP A 249 -9.84 -13.95 6.89
CA ASP A 249 -8.80 -14.36 5.96
C ASP A 249 -8.29 -13.20 5.07
N ALA A 250 -9.13 -12.20 4.78
CA ALA A 250 -8.73 -11.02 4.00
C ALA A 250 -7.79 -10.08 4.79
N LEU A 251 -7.67 -10.29 6.11
CA LEU A 251 -6.78 -9.58 7.02
C LEU A 251 -5.48 -10.34 7.29
N GLU A 252 -5.27 -11.50 6.65
CA GLU A 252 -4.06 -12.30 6.78
C GLU A 252 -3.32 -12.43 5.45
N ILE A 253 -2.01 -12.71 5.51
CA ILE A 253 -1.23 -12.99 4.30
C ILE A 253 -1.76 -14.27 3.67
N LYS A 254 -2.21 -14.17 2.42
CA LYS A 254 -2.83 -15.29 1.73
C LYS A 254 -1.80 -16.01 0.87
N TYR A 255 -1.34 -17.16 1.35
CA TYR A 255 -0.47 -18.04 0.56
C TYR A 255 -1.27 -18.87 -0.44
N ASN A 256 -0.84 -18.88 -1.70
CA ASN A 256 -1.39 -19.76 -2.72
C ASN A 256 -0.51 -21.00 -2.88
N GLU A 257 -1.00 -22.16 -2.44
CA GLU A 257 -0.27 -23.45 -2.50
C GLU A 257 0.12 -23.89 -3.92
N THR A 258 -0.61 -23.43 -4.95
CA THR A 258 -0.32 -23.80 -6.35
C THR A 258 0.78 -22.92 -6.95
N THR A 259 0.73 -21.62 -6.69
CA THR A 259 1.75 -20.69 -7.19
C THR A 259 2.93 -20.52 -6.26
N LYS A 260 2.78 -20.87 -4.98
CA LYS A 260 3.73 -20.60 -3.90
C LYS A 260 4.12 -19.13 -3.85
N VAL A 261 3.10 -18.29 -3.94
CA VAL A 261 3.20 -16.83 -3.85
C VAL A 261 2.18 -16.37 -2.82
N SER A 262 2.60 -15.44 -1.97
CA SER A 262 1.75 -14.81 -0.98
C SER A 262 1.17 -13.51 -1.51
N GLU A 263 -0.04 -13.18 -1.08
CA GLU A 263 -0.69 -11.90 -1.34
C GLU A 263 -0.81 -11.10 -0.04
N ALA A 264 -0.49 -9.80 -0.11
CA ALA A 264 -0.62 -8.90 1.02
C ALA A 264 -2.11 -8.72 1.43
N PRO A 265 -2.42 -8.66 2.74
CA PRO A 265 -3.78 -8.41 3.21
C PRO A 265 -4.21 -6.96 2.98
N LEU A 266 -5.51 -6.71 3.13
CA LEU A 266 -6.13 -5.42 2.82
C LEU A 266 -5.51 -4.24 3.58
N GLN A 267 -5.24 -4.39 4.88
CA GLN A 267 -4.61 -3.35 5.69
C GLN A 267 -3.17 -3.05 5.24
N MET A 268 -2.47 -4.03 4.66
CA MET A 268 -1.12 -3.81 4.18
C MET A 268 -1.14 -3.06 2.84
N LYS A 269 -2.13 -3.35 1.98
CA LYS A 269 -2.41 -2.60 0.74
C LYS A 269 -2.88 -1.16 1.01
N ALA A 270 -3.53 -0.92 2.15
CA ALA A 270 -4.02 0.40 2.55
C ALA A 270 -3.00 1.28 3.31
N ASN A 271 -1.80 0.77 3.59
CA ASN A 271 -0.74 1.53 4.25
C ASN A 271 -0.39 2.83 3.49
N GLY A 272 -0.18 3.91 4.24
CA GLY A 272 0.00 5.26 3.73
C GLY A 272 -1.31 5.93 3.28
N GLY A 273 -2.47 5.33 3.50
CA GLY A 273 -3.75 5.83 3.01
C GLY A 273 -4.90 5.56 3.96
N ILE A 274 -6.05 5.19 3.42
CA ILE A 274 -7.30 4.95 4.16
C ILE A 274 -7.78 3.52 3.98
N PHE A 275 -8.27 2.97 5.09
CA PHE A 275 -8.99 1.71 5.08
C PHE A 275 -10.41 1.93 5.60
N LEU A 276 -11.39 1.91 4.68
CA LEU A 276 -12.80 2.09 4.96
C LEU A 276 -13.51 0.73 5.06
N ILE A 277 -14.15 0.49 6.20
CA ILE A 277 -15.08 -0.63 6.37
C ILE A 277 -16.49 -0.06 6.36
N ASP A 278 -17.22 -0.32 5.29
CA ASP A 278 -18.61 0.07 5.14
C ASP A 278 -19.57 -1.00 5.69
N ASP A 279 -20.78 -0.56 6.05
CA ASP A 279 -21.80 -1.39 6.69
C ASP A 279 -21.27 -2.21 7.90
N PHE A 280 -20.38 -1.61 8.70
CA PHE A 280 -19.83 -2.23 9.91
C PHE A 280 -20.92 -2.69 10.88
N GLY A 281 -20.87 -3.95 11.29
CA GLY A 281 -21.94 -4.64 12.02
C GLY A 281 -22.86 -5.51 11.17
N ARG A 282 -22.67 -5.56 9.85
CA ARG A 282 -23.44 -6.40 8.92
C ARG A 282 -22.58 -7.40 8.15
N GLN A 283 -21.30 -7.52 8.50
CA GLN A 283 -20.39 -8.52 7.95
C GLN A 283 -20.80 -9.93 8.38
N ARG A 284 -20.28 -10.94 7.66
CA ARG A 284 -20.38 -12.36 8.10
C ARG A 284 -19.57 -12.63 9.36
N VAL A 285 -18.47 -11.92 9.53
CA VAL A 285 -17.60 -12.01 10.71
C VAL A 285 -18.17 -11.12 11.82
N ALA A 286 -18.05 -11.57 13.07
CA ALA A 286 -18.50 -10.80 14.21
C ALA A 286 -17.63 -9.56 14.42
N THR A 287 -18.24 -8.43 14.81
CA THR A 287 -17.54 -7.14 14.97
C THR A 287 -16.50 -7.17 16.06
N ASP A 288 -16.78 -7.89 17.14
CA ASP A 288 -15.85 -8.13 18.24
C ASP A 288 -14.61 -8.91 17.79
N GLU A 289 -14.77 -9.90 16.92
CA GLU A 289 -13.65 -10.67 16.36
C GLU A 289 -12.72 -9.77 15.52
N LEU A 290 -13.28 -8.94 14.63
CA LEU A 290 -12.51 -7.96 13.83
C LEU A 290 -11.76 -6.97 14.72
N LEU A 291 -12.43 -6.38 15.70
CA LEU A 291 -11.78 -5.40 16.59
C LEU A 291 -10.76 -6.06 17.52
N ASN A 292 -11.02 -7.27 18.03
CA ASN A 292 -10.06 -8.05 18.82
C ASN A 292 -8.76 -8.26 18.05
N ARG A 293 -8.85 -8.62 16.76
CA ARG A 293 -7.70 -8.79 15.87
C ARG A 293 -6.88 -7.51 15.69
N TRP A 294 -7.52 -6.35 15.85
CA TRP A 294 -6.90 -5.03 15.68
C TRP A 294 -6.68 -4.25 16.98
N ILE A 295 -6.76 -4.88 18.15
CA ILE A 295 -6.38 -4.24 19.43
C ILE A 295 -4.96 -3.66 19.33
N VAL A 296 -4.00 -4.49 18.90
CA VAL A 296 -2.58 -4.09 18.79
C VAL A 296 -2.38 -3.12 17.63
N PRO A 297 -2.85 -3.38 16.40
CA PRO A 297 -2.80 -2.43 15.30
C PRO A 297 -3.32 -1.02 15.61
N LEU A 298 -4.52 -0.91 16.20
CA LEU A 298 -5.12 0.39 16.54
C LEU A 298 -4.37 1.13 17.66
N GLU A 299 -3.68 0.40 18.55
CA GLU A 299 -2.96 1.00 19.69
C GLU A 299 -1.49 1.28 19.39
N LYS A 300 -0.83 0.38 18.67
CA LYS A 300 0.63 0.37 18.46
C LYS A 300 1.05 0.68 17.03
N GLN A 301 0.11 0.72 16.08
CA GLN A 301 0.37 1.14 14.70
C GLN A 301 1.29 0.18 13.93
N TYR A 302 1.27 -1.08 14.34
CA TYR A 302 1.84 -2.19 13.62
C TYR A 302 0.95 -3.41 13.79
N ASP A 303 1.01 -4.31 12.82
CA ASP A 303 0.33 -5.59 12.84
C ASP A 303 1.35 -6.74 12.87
N PHE A 304 0.93 -7.90 13.39
CA PHE A 304 1.71 -9.12 13.31
C PHE A 304 1.05 -10.07 12.33
N LEU A 305 1.70 -10.32 11.21
CA LEU A 305 1.24 -11.25 10.18
C LEU A 305 2.10 -12.51 10.18
N VAL A 306 1.46 -13.64 9.90
CA VAL A 306 2.11 -14.95 9.81
C VAL A 306 2.35 -15.27 8.34
N LEU A 307 3.60 -15.62 8.01
CA LEU A 307 4.00 -16.06 6.68
C LEU A 307 3.69 -17.55 6.47
N ALA A 308 3.71 -18.00 5.22
CA ALA A 308 3.48 -19.41 4.87
C ALA A 308 4.43 -20.39 5.57
N ASN A 309 5.65 -19.94 5.87
CA ASN A 309 6.66 -20.71 6.61
C ASN A 309 6.47 -20.70 8.14
N GLY A 310 5.39 -20.08 8.65
CA GLY A 310 5.06 -19.97 10.08
C GLY A 310 5.82 -18.87 10.84
N LYS A 311 6.75 -18.16 10.20
CA LYS A 311 7.41 -17.00 10.83
C LYS A 311 6.44 -15.83 10.94
N LYS A 312 6.70 -14.99 11.93
CA LYS A 312 5.92 -13.75 12.17
C LYS A 312 6.73 -12.56 11.75
N ILE A 313 6.08 -11.64 11.05
CA ILE A 313 6.64 -10.34 10.70
C ILE A 313 5.80 -9.23 11.34
N GLN A 314 6.46 -8.13 11.70
CA GLN A 314 5.80 -6.94 12.24
C GLN A 314 5.61 -5.93 11.10
N THR A 315 4.41 -5.86 10.54
CA THR A 315 4.10 -4.97 9.42
C THR A 315 3.61 -3.60 9.91
N PRO A 316 3.90 -2.50 9.19
CA PRO A 316 3.31 -1.22 9.50
C PRO A 316 1.78 -1.30 9.41
N PHE A 317 1.12 -0.50 10.25
CA PHE A 317 -0.33 -0.27 10.18
C PHE A 317 -0.54 1.25 10.18
N ASP A 318 -0.08 1.88 9.12
CA ASP A 318 -0.03 3.34 8.96
C ASP A 318 -1.13 3.80 8.01
N GLN A 319 -2.37 3.80 8.50
CA GLN A 319 -3.54 4.14 7.71
C GLN A 319 -4.60 4.76 8.61
N LEU A 320 -5.43 5.63 8.04
CA LEU A 320 -6.64 6.10 8.70
C LEU A 320 -7.75 5.07 8.50
N ILE A 321 -8.19 4.45 9.60
CA ILE A 321 -9.32 3.51 9.56
C ILE A 321 -10.63 4.23 9.78
N ILE A 322 -11.58 3.99 8.88
CA ILE A 322 -12.93 4.54 8.96
C ILE A 322 -13.91 3.38 9.05
N PHE A 323 -14.75 3.39 10.08
CA PHE A 323 -15.86 2.45 10.23
C PHE A 323 -17.16 3.19 9.91
N SER A 324 -17.82 2.84 8.81
CA SER A 324 -19.15 3.35 8.46
C SER A 324 -20.21 2.35 8.91
N THR A 325 -21.20 2.79 9.68
CA THR A 325 -22.26 1.92 10.22
C THR A 325 -23.62 2.60 10.31
N ASN A 326 -24.68 1.80 10.25
CA ASN A 326 -26.04 2.23 10.54
C ASN A 326 -26.44 1.99 12.01
N LEU A 327 -25.54 1.42 12.82
CA LEU A 327 -25.76 1.09 14.22
C LEU A 327 -25.06 2.10 15.12
N ASN A 328 -25.52 2.24 16.36
CA ASN A 328 -24.81 3.06 17.32
C ASN A 328 -23.49 2.35 17.70
N PRO A 329 -22.33 3.04 17.70
CA PRO A 329 -21.07 2.45 18.14
C PRO A 329 -21.12 1.75 19.51
N ALA A 330 -21.94 2.25 20.44
CA ALA A 330 -22.13 1.65 21.76
C ALA A 330 -22.81 0.27 21.72
N ASP A 331 -23.55 -0.04 20.66
CA ASP A 331 -24.24 -1.33 20.48
C ASP A 331 -23.36 -2.36 19.75
N LEU A 332 -22.25 -1.91 19.16
CA LEU A 332 -21.38 -2.76 18.33
C LEU A 332 -20.31 -3.49 19.16
N VAL A 333 -19.72 -2.81 20.14
CA VAL A 333 -18.59 -3.28 20.94
C VAL A 333 -18.52 -2.59 22.30
N ASP A 334 -17.68 -3.11 23.21
CA ASP A 334 -17.51 -2.56 24.55
C ASP A 334 -16.78 -1.19 24.60
N ASP A 335 -16.86 -0.55 25.76
CA ASP A 335 -16.19 0.72 26.04
C ASP A 335 -14.66 0.66 25.93
N ALA A 336 -14.06 -0.51 26.13
CA ALA A 336 -12.61 -0.66 26.03
C ALA A 336 -12.16 -0.53 24.56
N PHE A 337 -12.94 -1.04 23.61
CA PHE A 337 -12.70 -0.84 22.18
C PHE A 337 -12.97 0.58 21.71
N LEU A 338 -14.09 1.17 22.12
CA LEU A 338 -14.46 2.53 21.72
C LEU A 338 -13.40 3.58 22.12
N ARG A 339 -12.61 3.33 23.16
CA ARG A 339 -11.48 4.19 23.55
C ARG A 339 -10.35 4.23 22.52
N ARG A 340 -10.20 3.19 21.69
CA ARG A 340 -9.16 3.08 20.65
C ARG A 340 -9.53 3.79 19.35
N ILE A 341 -10.82 4.03 19.14
CA ILE A 341 -11.38 4.75 18.00
C ILE A 341 -11.98 6.05 18.55
N PRO A 342 -11.18 7.10 18.81
CA PRO A 342 -11.60 8.23 19.63
C PRO A 342 -12.76 9.01 19.01
N TYR A 343 -12.80 9.14 17.68
CA TYR A 343 -13.79 9.94 16.97
C TYR A 343 -15.03 9.11 16.63
N LYS A 344 -16.22 9.61 16.98
CA LYS A 344 -17.51 9.07 16.58
C LYS A 344 -18.33 10.22 16.05
N ILE A 345 -18.54 10.23 14.75
CA ILE A 345 -19.18 11.33 14.03
C ILE A 345 -20.56 10.84 13.63
N HIS A 346 -21.58 11.48 14.19
CA HIS A 346 -22.96 11.19 13.87
C HIS A 346 -23.36 11.96 12.61
N VAL A 347 -23.76 11.24 11.57
CA VAL A 347 -24.20 11.82 10.31
C VAL A 347 -25.73 11.82 10.29
N HIS A 348 -26.29 12.97 10.64
CA HIS A 348 -27.72 13.20 10.73
C HIS A 348 -28.39 13.15 9.36
N ASN A 349 -29.72 12.91 9.36
CA ASN A 349 -30.52 13.15 8.16
C ASN A 349 -30.48 14.66 7.84
N PRO A 350 -30.40 15.04 6.55
CA PRO A 350 -30.50 16.44 6.20
C PRO A 350 -31.89 16.98 6.61
N ASP A 351 -31.91 18.18 7.18
CA ASP A 351 -33.14 18.95 7.36
C ASP A 351 -33.74 19.36 5.99
N GLU A 352 -34.97 19.85 5.99
CA GLU A 352 -35.67 20.25 4.76
C GLU A 352 -34.86 21.29 3.93
N PRO A 353 -34.30 22.37 4.52
CA PRO A 353 -33.39 23.27 3.82
C PRO A 353 -32.15 22.59 3.20
N GLN A 354 -31.48 21.72 3.95
CA GLN A 354 -30.30 20.97 3.49
C GLN A 354 -30.67 20.00 2.37
N PHE A 355 -31.81 19.34 2.47
CA PHE A 355 -32.32 18.42 1.45
C PHE A 355 -32.62 19.16 0.14
N HIS A 356 -33.26 20.33 0.20
CA HIS A 356 -33.45 21.19 -0.96
C HIS A 356 -32.12 21.65 -1.58
N ASN A 357 -31.12 21.97 -0.76
CA ASN A 357 -29.79 22.35 -1.24
C ASN A 357 -29.07 21.18 -1.93
N LEU A 358 -29.18 19.97 -1.38
CA LEU A 358 -28.66 18.74 -1.98
C LEU A 358 -29.32 18.47 -3.35
N PHE A 359 -30.65 18.62 -3.43
CA PHE A 359 -31.39 18.44 -4.68
C PHE A 359 -31.00 19.49 -5.73
N ARG A 360 -30.83 20.76 -5.36
CA ARG A 360 -30.30 21.80 -6.25
C ARG A 360 -28.93 21.43 -6.78
N PHE A 361 -28.02 21.06 -5.89
CA PHE A 361 -26.65 20.70 -6.25
C PHE A 361 -26.60 19.53 -7.23
N GLN A 362 -27.42 18.49 -7.02
CA GLN A 362 -27.49 17.36 -7.93
C GLN A 362 -28.19 17.69 -9.25
N ALA A 363 -29.24 18.52 -9.23
CA ALA A 363 -29.92 18.99 -10.43
C ALA A 363 -28.93 19.78 -11.33
N ASP A 364 -28.12 20.67 -10.75
CA ASP A 364 -27.08 21.40 -11.48
C ASP A 364 -26.03 20.45 -12.09
N ARG A 365 -25.54 19.46 -11.33
CA ARG A 365 -24.59 18.45 -11.84
C ARG A 365 -25.17 17.60 -12.98
N MET A 366 -26.45 17.28 -12.92
CA MET A 366 -27.16 16.53 -13.95
C MET A 366 -27.69 17.42 -15.08
N ASN A 367 -27.47 18.74 -15.01
CA ASN A 367 -27.96 19.73 -15.94
C ASN A 367 -29.51 19.69 -16.09
N MET A 368 -30.21 19.52 -14.98
CA MET A 368 -31.67 19.47 -14.86
C MET A 368 -32.19 20.68 -14.07
N PRO A 369 -33.39 21.20 -14.38
CA PRO A 369 -33.97 22.29 -13.61
C PRO A 369 -34.42 21.83 -12.23
N TYR A 370 -34.06 22.59 -11.21
CA TYR A 370 -34.60 22.40 -9.86
C TYR A 370 -35.99 23.04 -9.72
N ASP A 371 -36.95 22.29 -9.19
CA ASP A 371 -38.29 22.77 -8.83
C ASP A 371 -38.55 22.48 -7.35
N GLN A 372 -38.72 23.53 -6.56
CA GLN A 372 -38.97 23.42 -5.12
C GLN A 372 -40.29 22.72 -4.80
N ALA A 373 -41.29 22.74 -5.69
CA ALA A 373 -42.59 22.11 -5.43
C ALA A 373 -42.59 20.58 -5.64
N MET A 374 -41.52 20.03 -6.21
CA MET A 374 -41.37 18.61 -6.55
C MET A 374 -40.42 17.86 -5.61
N VAL A 375 -39.75 18.58 -4.70
CA VAL A 375 -38.80 18.11 -3.68
C VAL A 375 -39.45 18.32 -2.32
#